data_AF-A0A933K2B2-F1
#
_entry.id   AF-A0A933K2B2-F1
#
_cell.length_a   1.000
_cell.length_b   1.000
_cell.length_c   1.000
_cell.angle_alpha   90.00
_cell.angle_beta   90.00
_cell.angle_gamma   90.00
#
_symmetry.space_group_name_H-M   'P 1'
#
loop_
_entity.id
_entity.type
_entity.pdbx_description
1 polymer ?
#
loop_
_entity_poly.entity_id
_entity_poly.type
_entity_poly.pdbx_seq_one_letter_code
_entity_poly.pdbx_strand_id
1 'polypeptide(L)'
;MAVRVRLCIRASDGAQLVTTAVLNGGFEVPDPHILLPHAAAERLLGDGLRKAVRQEMTGAGGPVELLALPDPVTAHAFASDREGPRTRFHLLVSRLDEEALVSDAGIDALSIRIESFAPGRWRFADETRIRDSEPPQYW
;
A
#
# COMPACT_ATOMS: atom_id res chain seq x y z
N MET A 1 -13.03 -6.58 10.04
CA MET A 1 -12.49 -7.01 8.73
C MET A 1 -11.99 -5.77 8.01
N ALA A 2 -10.88 -5.88 7.28
CA ALA A 2 -10.29 -4.78 6.52
C ALA A 2 -10.49 -5.01 5.02
N VAL A 3 -10.59 -3.93 4.26
CA VAL A 3 -10.68 -4.01 2.80
C VAL A 3 -9.27 -4.15 2.24
N ARG A 4 -9.06 -5.16 1.40
CA ARG A 4 -7.78 -5.44 0.78
C ARG A 4 -7.88 -5.53 -0.72
N VAL A 5 -6.83 -5.09 -1.39
CA VAL A 5 -6.69 -5.15 -2.85
C VAL A 5 -5.32 -5.69 -3.23
N ARG A 6 -5.23 -6.27 -4.43
CA ARG A 6 -3.93 -6.63 -5.01
C ARG A 6 -3.27 -5.37 -5.55
N LEU A 7 -2.01 -5.18 -5.18
CA LEU A 7 -1.13 -4.14 -5.69
C LEU A 7 0.03 -4.75 -6.47
N CYS A 8 0.39 -4.09 -7.56
CA CYS A 8 1.68 -4.29 -8.20
C CYS A 8 2.50 -3.01 -7.98
N ILE A 9 3.57 -3.15 -7.21
CA ILE A 9 4.49 -2.08 -6.81
C ILE A 9 5.76 -2.24 -7.62
N ARG A 10 6.26 -1.14 -8.19
CA ARG A 10 7.48 -1.11 -9.00
C ARG A 10 8.45 -0.06 -8.46
N ALA A 11 9.64 -0.52 -8.09
CA ALA A 11 10.76 0.31 -7.67
C ALA A 11 11.41 1.03 -8.86
N SER A 12 12.23 2.04 -8.55
CA SER A 12 12.90 2.89 -9.56
C SER A 12 13.91 2.13 -10.43
N ASP A 13 14.51 1.06 -9.91
CA ASP A 13 15.41 0.15 -10.65
C ASP A 13 14.66 -0.87 -11.53
N GLY A 14 13.33 -0.85 -11.52
CA GLY A 14 12.47 -1.72 -12.30
C GLY A 14 12.01 -2.99 -11.60
N ALA A 15 12.53 -3.28 -10.39
CA ALA A 15 12.08 -4.41 -9.57
C ALA A 15 10.58 -4.28 -9.25
N GLN A 16 9.90 -5.43 -9.17
CA GLN A 16 8.46 -5.49 -8.98
C GLN A 16 8.07 -6.43 -7.86
N LEU A 17 7.05 -6.04 -7.11
CA LEU A 17 6.40 -6.85 -6.10
C LEU A 17 4.89 -6.84 -6.30
N VAL A 18 4.30 -8.03 -6.34
CA VAL A 18 2.85 -8.20 -6.22
C VAL A 18 2.53 -8.59 -4.78
N THR A 19 1.63 -7.86 -4.15
CA THR A 19 1.17 -8.13 -2.78
C THR A 19 -0.30 -7.77 -2.64
N THR A 20 -0.98 -8.38 -1.67
CA THR A 20 -2.21 -7.83 -1.13
C THR A 20 -1.88 -6.72 -0.13
N ALA A 21 -2.65 -5.64 -0.14
CA ALA A 21 -2.52 -4.53 0.81
C ALA A 21 -3.87 -4.12 1.39
N VAL A 22 -3.87 -3.75 2.67
CA VAL A 22 -5.00 -3.18 3.38
C VAL A 22 -5.16 -1.72 2.99
N LEU A 23 -6.39 -1.34 2.63
CA LEU A 23 -6.79 0.05 2.45
C LEU A 23 -7.05 0.67 3.83
N ASN A 24 -6.08 1.43 4.35
CA ASN A 24 -6.12 1.96 5.70
C ASN A 24 -6.45 3.45 5.71
N GLY A 25 -7.73 3.79 5.85
CA GLY A 25 -8.16 5.19 5.98
C GLY A 25 -7.71 5.89 7.26
N GLY A 26 -7.21 5.16 8.27
CA GLY A 26 -6.61 5.75 9.47
C GLY A 26 -5.10 6.02 9.32
N PHE A 27 -4.49 5.63 8.20
CA PHE A 27 -3.15 6.05 7.84
C PHE A 27 -3.25 7.37 7.07
N GLU A 28 -3.45 8.46 7.83
CA GLU A 28 -3.73 9.80 7.32
C GLU A 28 -2.44 10.57 6.97
N VAL A 29 -2.20 10.78 5.68
CA VAL A 29 -1.03 11.54 5.18
C VAL A 29 -1.42 12.31 3.91
N PRO A 30 -0.84 13.50 3.68
CA PRO A 30 -1.25 14.36 2.56
C PRO A 30 -0.91 13.76 1.19
N ASP A 31 0.15 12.96 1.11
CA ASP A 31 0.62 12.34 -0.12
C ASP A 31 0.34 10.83 -0.12
N PRO A 32 0.20 10.19 -1.30
CA PRO A 32 0.04 8.74 -1.39
C PRO A 32 1.23 7.98 -0.79
N HIS A 33 0.98 7.16 0.22
CA HIS A 33 1.97 6.30 0.85
C HIS A 33 1.58 4.83 0.77
N ILE A 34 2.59 3.98 0.62
CA ILE A 34 2.51 2.54 0.89
C ILE A 34 3.45 2.24 2.05
N LEU A 35 2.96 1.51 3.03
CA LEU A 35 3.78 0.91 4.07
C LEU A 35 3.93 -0.58 3.78
N LEU A 36 5.17 -1.05 3.68
CA LEU A 36 5.49 -2.47 3.51
C LEU A 36 6.04 -3.08 4.81
N PRO A 37 5.66 -4.32 5.14
CA PRO A 37 6.41 -5.15 6.08
C PRO A 37 7.86 -5.29 5.62
N HIS A 38 8.78 -5.45 6.58
CA HIS A 38 10.22 -5.53 6.30
C HIS A 38 10.56 -6.60 5.25
N ALA A 39 10.00 -7.81 5.38
CA ALA A 39 10.24 -8.91 4.44
C ALA A 39 9.74 -8.59 3.01
N ALA A 40 8.61 -7.88 2.89
CA ALA A 40 8.10 -7.40 1.60
C ALA A 40 9.05 -6.38 0.97
N ALA A 41 9.56 -5.45 1.77
CA ALA A 41 10.50 -4.43 1.33
C ALA A 41 11.84 -5.04 0.90
N GLU A 42 12.37 -6.01 1.64
CA GLU A 42 13.58 -6.77 1.26
C GLU A 42 13.38 -7.49 -0.07
N ARG A 43 12.19 -8.08 -0.29
CA ARG A 43 11.86 -8.75 -1.55
C ARG A 43 11.77 -7.80 -2.74
N LEU A 44 11.22 -6.59 -2.54
CA LEU A 44 11.09 -5.58 -3.59
C LEU A 44 12.43 -4.90 -3.90
N LEU A 45 13.18 -4.53 -2.86
CA LEU A 45 14.30 -3.59 -3.00
C LEU A 45 15.67 -4.27 -2.92
N GLY A 46 15.79 -5.45 -2.31
CA GLY A 46 17.08 -6.09 -2.03
C GLY A 46 18.06 -5.10 -1.36
N ASP A 47 19.24 -4.92 -1.97
CA ASP A 47 20.25 -3.97 -1.50
C ASP A 47 19.77 -2.50 -1.52
N GLY A 48 18.76 -2.16 -2.33
CA GLY A 48 18.17 -0.83 -2.38
C GLY A 48 17.57 -0.37 -1.05
N LEU A 49 17.16 -1.31 -0.17
CA LEU A 49 16.64 -1.00 1.15
C LEU A 49 17.65 -0.27 2.04
N ARG A 50 18.96 -0.44 1.79
CA ARG A 50 20.04 0.26 2.53
C ARG A 50 20.00 1.79 2.36
N LYS A 51 19.30 2.29 1.34
CA LYS A 51 19.10 3.72 1.10
C LYS A 51 17.99 4.33 1.96
N ALA A 52 17.16 3.50 2.60
CA ALA A 52 16.06 3.98 3.41
C ALA A 52 16.58 4.71 4.66
N VAL A 53 15.92 5.81 5.01
CA VAL A 53 16.27 6.66 6.14
C VAL A 53 15.22 6.55 7.24
N ARG A 54 15.61 6.72 8.50
CA ARG A 54 14.63 6.77 9.60
C ARG A 54 13.72 7.99 9.44
N GLN A 55 12.43 7.76 9.58
CA GLN A 55 11.40 8.78 9.58
C GLN A 55 10.45 8.52 10.74
N GLU A 56 10.24 9.54 11.58
CA GLU A 56 9.23 9.50 12.63
C GLU A 56 7.87 9.88 12.05
N MET A 57 6.86 9.07 12.35
CA MET A 57 5.46 9.28 11.99
C MET A 57 4.61 9.27 13.25
N THR A 58 3.49 9.99 13.25
CA THR A 58 2.53 9.93 14.36
C THR A 58 1.50 8.85 14.07
N GLY A 59 1.53 7.76 14.84
CA GLY A 59 0.48 6.75 14.85
C GLY A 59 -0.56 6.99 15.96
N ALA A 60 -1.62 6.20 15.97
CA ALA A 60 -2.66 6.29 17.00
C ALA A 60 -2.13 6.03 18.43
N GLY A 61 -1.07 5.22 18.57
CA GLY A 61 -0.42 4.92 19.84
C GLY A 61 0.69 5.89 20.24
N GLY A 62 0.92 6.95 19.47
CA GLY A 62 2.04 7.88 19.62
C GLY A 62 3.05 7.79 18.48
N PRO A 63 4.26 8.35 18.65
CA PRO A 63 5.31 8.34 17.64
C PRO A 63 5.72 6.92 17.26
N VAL A 64 5.91 6.67 15.97
CA VAL A 64 6.39 5.41 15.38
C VAL A 64 7.56 5.73 14.47
N GLU A 65 8.67 5.02 14.67
CA GLU A 65 9.83 5.11 13.78
C GLU A 65 9.69 4.09 12.64
N LEU A 66 9.72 4.59 11.40
CA LEU A 66 9.68 3.80 10.17
C LEU A 66 10.93 4.07 9.33
N LEU A 67 11.17 3.24 8.31
CA LEU A 67 12.17 3.55 7.29
C LEU A 67 11.48 4.11 6.05
N ALA A 68 11.87 5.29 5.60
CA ALA A 68 11.38 5.91 4.37
C ALA A 68 12.38 5.73 3.23
N LEU A 69 11.89 5.26 2.08
CA LEU A 69 12.70 5.23 0.87
C LEU A 69 12.73 6.65 0.24
N PRO A 70 13.92 7.16 -0.14
CA PRO A 70 14.02 8.49 -0.75
C PRO A 70 13.42 8.54 -2.16
N ASP A 71 13.58 7.45 -2.93
CA ASP A 71 13.03 7.35 -4.27
C ASP A 71 11.57 6.88 -4.22
N PRO A 72 10.64 7.54 -4.92
CA PRO A 72 9.26 7.08 -4.97
C PRO A 72 9.14 5.78 -5.77
N VAL A 73 8.13 4.99 -5.43
CA VAL A 73 7.72 3.83 -6.21
C VAL A 73 6.51 4.17 -7.08
N THR A 74 6.26 3.37 -8.10
CA THR A 74 4.99 3.42 -8.83
C THR A 74 4.16 2.20 -8.47
N ALA A 75 2.86 2.38 -8.26
CA ALA A 75 1.96 1.27 -7.95
C ALA A 75 0.62 1.44 -8.66
N HIS A 76 -0.08 0.32 -8.85
CA HIS A 76 -1.47 0.28 -9.27
C HIS A 76 -2.16 -0.91 -8.61
N ALA A 77 -3.45 -0.75 -8.34
CA ALA A 77 -4.31 -1.86 -7.96
C ALA A 77 -4.75 -2.61 -9.20
N PHE A 78 -4.96 -3.92 -9.08
CA PHE A 78 -5.44 -4.73 -10.19
C PHE A 78 -6.39 -5.83 -9.72
N ALA A 79 -7.32 -6.20 -10.60
CA ALA A 79 -8.24 -7.30 -10.46
C ALA A 79 -8.00 -8.31 -11.60
N SER A 80 -8.73 -9.43 -11.59
CA SER A 80 -8.59 -10.46 -12.63
C SER A 80 -8.89 -9.96 -14.05
N ASP A 81 -9.68 -8.90 -14.18
CA ASP A 81 -10.22 -8.39 -15.44
C ASP A 81 -9.70 -6.99 -15.84
N ARG A 82 -9.05 -6.26 -14.93
CA ARG A 82 -8.54 -4.90 -15.20
C ARG A 82 -7.46 -4.43 -14.23
N GLU A 83 -6.70 -3.43 -14.68
CA GLU A 83 -5.79 -2.62 -13.86
C GLU A 83 -6.40 -1.24 -13.59
N GLY A 84 -6.09 -0.68 -12.42
CA GLY A 84 -6.33 0.72 -12.09
C GLY A 84 -5.22 1.65 -12.61
N PRO A 85 -5.30 2.96 -12.33
CA PRO A 85 -4.27 3.91 -12.73
C PRO A 85 -2.93 3.61 -12.04
N ARG A 86 -1.83 3.90 -12.74
CA ARG A 86 -0.48 3.86 -12.19
C ARG A 86 -0.17 5.19 -11.53
N THR A 87 0.11 5.16 -10.24
CA THR A 87 0.34 6.36 -9.44
C THR A 87 1.67 6.26 -8.69
N ARG A 88 2.27 7.41 -8.35
CA ARG A 88 3.49 7.47 -7.55
C ARG A 88 3.14 7.41 -6.07
N PHE A 89 3.99 6.72 -5.31
CA PHE A 89 3.85 6.56 -3.86
C PHE A 89 5.18 6.81 -3.17
N HIS A 90 5.10 7.42 -1.99
CA HIS A 90 6.15 7.32 -0.99
C HIS A 90 6.11 5.93 -0.36
N LEU A 91 7.28 5.34 -0.14
CA LEU A 91 7.39 4.00 0.43
C LEU A 91 7.95 4.07 1.84
N LEU A 92 7.17 3.58 2.80
CA LEU A 92 7.60 3.34 4.17
C LEU A 92 7.79 1.85 4.41
N VAL A 93 8.68 1.51 5.33
CA VAL A 93 8.94 0.13 5.76
C VAL A 93 8.78 0.05 7.27
N SER A 94 7.93 -0.88 7.70
CA SER A 94 7.71 -1.20 9.10
C SER A 94 8.35 -2.54 9.45
N ARG A 95 8.85 -2.63 10.68
CA ARG A 95 9.33 -3.88 11.28
C ARG A 95 8.27 -4.58 12.13
N LEU A 96 7.14 -3.93 12.35
CA LEU A 96 6.08 -4.40 13.24
C LEU A 96 4.83 -4.85 12.49
N ASP A 97 4.54 -4.22 11.35
CA ASP A 97 3.37 -4.56 10.54
C ASP A 97 3.60 -5.84 9.72
N GLU A 98 2.60 -6.71 9.69
CA GLU A 98 2.65 -8.00 8.99
C GLU A 98 2.01 -7.95 7.59
N GLU A 99 1.20 -6.92 7.30
CA GLU A 99 0.53 -6.72 6.02
C GLU A 99 0.94 -5.37 5.40
N ALA A 100 0.90 -5.28 4.06
CA ALA A 100 1.09 -4.01 3.38
C ALA A 100 -0.12 -3.09 3.62
N LEU A 101 0.13 -1.78 3.79
CA LEU A 101 -0.92 -0.77 3.99
C LEU A 101 -0.86 0.29 2.90
N VAL A 102 -2.02 0.81 2.52
CA VAL A 102 -2.18 2.00 1.66
C VAL A 102 -2.80 3.11 2.51
N SER A 103 -2.22 4.32 2.43
CA SER A 103 -2.76 5.50 3.11
C SER A 103 -4.11 5.96 2.54
N ASP A 104 -4.79 6.85 3.26
CA ASP A 104 -6.01 7.51 2.79
C ASP A 104 -5.83 8.20 1.41
N ALA A 105 -4.80 9.04 1.26
CA ALA A 105 -4.45 9.67 0.00
C ALA A 105 -4.09 8.63 -1.08
N GLY A 106 -3.51 7.50 -0.68
CA GLY A 106 -3.20 6.39 -1.55
C GLY A 106 -4.44 5.69 -2.10
N ILE A 107 -5.49 5.53 -1.29
CA ILE A 107 -6.76 4.92 -1.71
C ILE A 107 -7.40 5.74 -2.83
N ASP A 108 -7.46 7.07 -2.65
CA ASP A 108 -7.98 7.98 -3.67
C ASP A 108 -7.09 7.99 -4.92
N ALA A 109 -5.77 8.00 -4.75
CA ALA A 109 -4.79 7.94 -5.85
C ALA A 109 -4.88 6.67 -6.70
N LEU A 110 -5.32 5.54 -6.12
CA LEU A 110 -5.61 4.30 -6.84
C LEU A 110 -6.99 4.29 -7.50
N SER A 111 -7.77 5.37 -7.34
CA SER A 111 -9.17 5.46 -7.79
C SER A 111 -10.03 4.33 -7.22
N ILE A 112 -9.91 4.08 -5.92
CA ILE A 112 -10.70 3.06 -5.21
C ILE A 112 -11.77 3.72 -4.34
N ARG A 113 -12.97 3.14 -4.32
CA ARG A 113 -14.03 3.46 -3.36
C ARG A 113 -14.29 2.25 -2.47
N ILE A 114 -14.23 2.45 -1.16
CA ILE A 114 -14.64 1.46 -0.18
C ILE A 114 -16.16 1.57 -0.01
N GLU A 115 -16.86 0.47 -0.30
CA GLU A 115 -18.32 0.39 -0.18
C GLU A 115 -18.75 -0.13 1.20
N SER A 116 -17.98 -1.05 1.78
CA SER A 116 -18.27 -1.56 3.11
C SER A 116 -17.04 -2.21 3.77
N PHE A 117 -16.69 -1.76 4.97
CA PHE A 117 -15.50 -2.24 5.67
C PHE A 117 -15.65 -3.68 6.18
N ALA A 118 -16.69 -3.95 6.98
CA ALA A 118 -16.84 -5.25 7.64
C ALA A 118 -17.02 -6.44 6.67
N PRO A 119 -17.77 -6.31 5.56
CA PRO A 119 -17.83 -7.34 4.51
C PRO A 119 -16.66 -7.27 3.53
N GLY A 120 -15.82 -6.22 3.58
CA GLY A 120 -14.69 -6.07 2.68
C GLY A 120 -15.08 -5.74 1.24
N ARG A 121 -16.02 -4.81 1.02
CA ARG A 121 -16.52 -4.46 -0.32
C ARG A 121 -15.89 -3.18 -0.83
N TRP A 122 -15.50 -3.19 -2.10
CA TRP A 122 -14.88 -2.04 -2.77
C TRP A 122 -15.19 -2.05 -4.27
N ARG A 123 -14.85 -0.96 -4.95
CA ARG A 123 -14.89 -0.86 -6.42
C ARG A 123 -13.86 0.14 -6.93
N PHE A 124 -13.56 0.12 -8.22
CA PHE A 124 -12.87 1.24 -8.83
C PHE A 124 -13.85 2.40 -8.98
N ALA A 125 -13.35 3.64 -8.96
CA ALA A 125 -14.18 4.83 -8.94
C ALA A 125 -15.02 5.00 -10.23
N ASP A 126 -14.53 4.46 -11.34
CA ASP A 126 -15.11 4.58 -12.69
C ASP A 126 -16.10 3.45 -13.05
N GLU A 127 -16.49 2.62 -12.09
CA GLU A 127 -17.37 1.47 -12.32
C GLU A 127 -18.44 1.33 -11.23
N THR A 128 -19.42 0.46 -11.50
CA THR A 128 -20.50 0.11 -10.56
C THR A 128 -20.36 -1.28 -9.97
N ARG A 129 -19.42 -2.10 -10.48
CA ARG A 129 -19.19 -3.47 -10.03
C ARG A 129 -18.57 -3.47 -8.65
N ILE A 130 -19.29 -4.01 -7.66
CA ILE A 130 -18.74 -4.23 -6.32
C ILE A 130 -17.88 -5.51 -6.35
N ARG A 131 -16.69 -5.40 -5.76
CA ARG A 131 -15.74 -6.49 -5.60
C ARG A 131 -15.53 -6.80 -4.12
N ASP A 132 -15.23 -8.07 -3.88
CA ASP A 132 -14.88 -8.56 -2.55
C ASP A 132 -13.40 -8.29 -2.27
N SER A 133 -13.07 -8.22 -0.99
CA SER A 133 -11.72 -8.04 -0.50
C SER A 133 -10.90 -9.29 -0.80
N GLU A 134 -9.64 -9.06 -1.13
CA GLU A 134 -8.65 -10.11 -1.20
C GLU A 134 -8.39 -10.73 0.20
N PRO A 135 -7.96 -12.00 0.26
CA PRO A 135 -7.50 -12.61 1.51
C PRO A 135 -6.25 -11.89 2.02
N PRO A 136 -6.00 -11.91 3.35
CA PRO A 136 -4.78 -11.33 3.91
C PRO A 136 -3.52 -11.98 3.34
N GLN A 137 -2.47 -11.18 3.19
CA GLN A 137 -1.14 -11.66 2.85
C GLN A 137 -0.15 -11.17 3.91
N TYR A 138 0.34 -12.12 4.70
CA TYR A 138 1.36 -11.89 5.70
C TYR A 138 2.76 -12.06 5.09
N TRP A 139 3.70 -11.29 5.60
CA TRP A 139 5.08 -11.20 5.12
C TRP A 139 6.10 -11.58 6.18
#